data_AF-A0AAD9U8X9-F1
#
_entry.id   AF-A0AAD9U8X9-F1
#
_cell.length_a   1.000
_cell.length_b   1.000
_cell.length_c   1.000
_cell.angle_alpha   90.00
_cell.angle_beta   90.00
_cell.angle_gamma   90.00
#
_symmetry.space_group_name_H-M   'P 1'
#
loop_
_entity.id
_entity.type
_entity.pdbx_description
1 polymer ?
#
loop_
_entity_poly.entity_id
_entity_poly.type
_entity_poly.pdbx_seq_one_letter_code
_entity_poly.pdbx_strand_id
1 'polypeptide(L)'
;MTILKPIPHSVAILTMMVELMATGYFRDFLSTSCEVVQADLSSLIDPVTSDVENNILYAEPTEMKVKEALFSIPQQSSPGSDGFGSGFYIKCWEIIKGDVIEAVREFFRAVL
;
A
#
# COMPACT_ATOMS: atom_id res chain seq x y z
N MET A 1 -38.51 7.87 -27.20
CA MET A 1 -38.40 8.51 -25.87
C MET A 1 -39.08 7.59 -24.87
N THR A 2 -38.36 6.59 -24.36
CA THR A 2 -38.94 5.54 -23.51
C THR A 2 -38.90 6.02 -22.07
N ILE A 3 -40.06 6.35 -21.51
CA ILE A 3 -40.21 6.78 -20.12
C ILE A 3 -39.96 5.56 -19.23
N LEU A 4 -38.89 5.61 -18.43
CA LEU A 4 -38.63 4.61 -17.39
C LEU A 4 -39.88 4.54 -16.50
N LYS A 5 -40.54 3.38 -16.49
CA LYS A 5 -41.71 3.15 -15.63
C LYS A 5 -41.27 3.29 -14.16
N PRO A 6 -41.99 4.07 -13.33
CA PRO A 6 -41.65 4.19 -11.92
C PRO A 6 -41.71 2.82 -11.25
N ILE A 7 -40.66 2.52 -10.48
CA ILE A 7 -40.53 1.25 -9.75
C ILE A 7 -41.66 1.20 -8.70
N PRO A 8 -42.39 0.08 -8.57
CA PRO A 8 -43.44 -0.03 -7.58
C PRO A 8 -42.89 0.23 -6.18
N HIS A 9 -43.59 1.03 -5.37
CA HIS A 9 -43.16 1.36 -4.00
C HIS A 9 -42.83 0.11 -3.16
N SER A 10 -43.56 -0.99 -3.36
CA SER A 10 -43.30 -2.27 -2.70
C SER A 10 -41.94 -2.90 -3.05
N VAL A 11 -41.43 -2.69 -4.28
CA VAL A 11 -40.14 -3.20 -4.73
C VAL A 11 -39.00 -2.33 -4.21
N ALA A 12 -39.18 -1.00 -4.20
CA ALA A 12 -38.22 -0.07 -3.61
C ALA A 12 -38.01 -0.32 -2.11
N ILE A 13 -39.09 -0.56 -1.36
CA ILE A 13 -39.02 -0.90 0.07
C ILE A 13 -38.23 -2.20 0.28
N LEU A 14 -38.50 -3.24 -0.52
CA LEU A 14 -37.81 -4.52 -0.38
C LEU A 14 -36.29 -4.38 -0.65
N THR A 15 -35.90 -3.64 -1.69
CA THR A 15 -34.47 -3.38 -1.97
C THR A 15 -33.80 -2.61 -0.83
N MET A 16 -34.45 -1.57 -0.29
CA MET A 16 -33.93 -0.84 0.87
C MET A 16 -33.79 -1.72 2.11
N MET A 17 -34.72 -2.66 2.34
CA MET A 17 -34.64 -3.61 3.45
C MET A 17 -33.46 -4.58 3.29
N VAL A 18 -33.20 -5.10 2.08
CA VAL A 18 -32.06 -5.99 1.82
C VAL A 18 -30.73 -5.26 2.04
N GLU A 19 -30.61 -4.02 1.57
CA GLU A 19 -29.41 -3.19 1.81
C GLU A 19 -29.20 -2.89 3.30
N LEU A 20 -30.28 -2.56 4.02
CA LEU A 20 -30.23 -2.32 5.46
C LEU A 20 -29.81 -3.58 6.24
N MET A 21 -30.33 -4.74 5.86
CA MET A 21 -29.96 -6.03 6.48
C MET A 21 -28.52 -6.40 6.19
N ALA A 22 -28.05 -6.22 4.95
CA ALA A 22 -26.66 -6.50 4.58
C ALA A 22 -25.68 -5.58 5.33
N THR A 23 -25.97 -4.28 5.38
CA THR A 23 -25.11 -3.31 6.07
C THR A 23 -25.12 -3.50 7.59
N GLY A 24 -26.26 -3.86 8.19
CA GLY A 24 -26.35 -4.24 9.60
C GLY A 24 -25.52 -5.48 9.92
N TYR A 25 -25.71 -6.56 9.14
CA TYR A 25 -24.96 -7.80 9.30
C TYR A 25 -23.45 -7.60 9.22
N PHE A 26 -22.97 -6.90 8.17
CA PHE A 26 -21.53 -6.67 8.03
C PHE A 26 -20.97 -5.70 9.05
N ARG A 27 -21.75 -4.69 9.49
CA ARG A 27 -21.34 -3.83 10.59
C ARG A 27 -21.11 -4.65 11.84
N ASP A 28 -22.07 -5.50 12.22
CA ASP A 28 -21.97 -6.29 13.45
C ASP A 28 -20.84 -7.32 13.34
N PHE A 29 -20.74 -8.01 12.20
CA PHE A 29 -19.67 -8.96 11.91
C PHE A 29 -18.28 -8.32 12.00
N LEU A 30 -18.10 -7.14 11.39
CA LEU A 30 -16.81 -6.44 11.35
C LEU A 30 -16.51 -5.64 12.62
N SER A 31 -17.53 -5.29 13.42
CA SER A 31 -17.38 -4.56 14.69
C SER A 31 -17.23 -5.49 15.89
N THR A 32 -17.38 -6.80 15.68
CA THR A 32 -17.11 -7.81 16.72
C THR A 32 -15.61 -7.82 16.99
N SER A 33 -15.18 -7.00 17.94
CA SER A 33 -13.82 -7.07 18.47
C SER A 33 -13.72 -8.30 19.36
N CYS A 34 -13.12 -9.37 18.83
CA CYS A 34 -12.58 -10.42 19.66
C CYS A 34 -11.40 -9.83 20.46
N GLU A 35 -11.32 -10.07 21.77
CA GLU A 35 -10.06 -9.91 22.47
C GLU A 35 -9.11 -10.97 21.93
N VAL A 36 -8.44 -10.65 20.82
CA VAL A 36 -7.36 -11.46 20.29
C VAL A 36 -6.25 -11.35 21.31
N VAL A 37 -6.15 -12.36 22.18
CA VAL A 37 -4.92 -12.59 22.93
C VAL A 37 -3.84 -12.76 21.87
N GLN A 38 -3.01 -11.74 21.70
CA GLN A 38 -1.90 -11.78 20.78
C GLN A 38 -0.90 -12.79 21.35
N ALA A 39 -1.06 -14.05 20.96
CA ALA A 39 -0.11 -15.08 21.29
C ALA A 39 1.24 -14.69 20.70
N ASP A 40 2.29 -14.77 21.51
CA ASP A 40 3.64 -14.58 21.02
C ASP A 40 4.01 -15.78 20.14
N LEU A 41 3.95 -15.58 18.83
CA LEU A 41 4.29 -16.58 17.82
C LEU A 41 5.77 -16.49 17.40
N SER A 42 6.57 -15.63 18.04
CA SER A 42 7.98 -15.43 17.67
C SER A 42 8.80 -16.72 17.75
N SER A 43 8.44 -17.65 18.66
CA SER A 43 9.12 -18.94 18.81
C SER A 43 8.73 -19.99 17.76
N LEU A 44 7.75 -19.72 16.89
CA LEU A 44 7.33 -20.66 15.83
C LEU A 44 8.09 -20.47 14.52
N ILE A 45 8.77 -19.33 14.37
CA ILE A 45 9.51 -18.98 13.16
C ILE A 45 10.96 -18.80 13.54
N ASP A 46 11.80 -19.72 13.07
CA ASP A 46 13.24 -19.57 13.23
C ASP A 46 13.71 -18.33 12.45
N PRO A 47 14.50 -17.43 13.07
CA PRO A 47 15.03 -16.27 12.38
C PRO A 47 15.96 -16.72 11.25
N VAL A 48 15.63 -16.33 10.02
CA VAL A 48 16.40 -16.66 8.81
C VAL A 48 17.53 -15.65 8.57
N THR A 49 17.41 -14.45 9.13
CA THR A 49 18.41 -13.38 9.06
C THR A 49 19.03 -13.15 10.42
N SER A 50 20.35 -12.94 10.44
CA SER A 50 21.07 -12.52 11.63
C SER A 50 20.67 -11.10 12.05
N ASP A 51 20.86 -10.75 13.32
CA ASP A 51 20.62 -9.38 13.83
C ASP A 51 21.43 -8.34 13.06
N VAL A 52 22.63 -8.71 12.60
CA VAL A 52 23.50 -7.82 11.82
C VAL A 52 22.88 -7.54 10.45
N GLU A 53 22.41 -8.56 9.75
CA GLU A 53 21.73 -8.39 8.46
C GLU A 53 20.45 -7.58 8.63
N ASN A 54 19.69 -7.87 9.69
CA ASN A 54 18.47 -7.15 10.02
C ASN A 54 18.79 -5.66 10.19
N ASN A 55 19.76 -5.31 11.04
CA ASN A 55 20.18 -3.92 11.25
C ASN A 55 20.63 -3.22 9.96
N ILE A 56 21.27 -3.93 9.02
CA ILE A 56 21.67 -3.38 7.72
C ILE A 56 20.44 -3.08 6.83
N LEU A 57 19.40 -3.91 6.91
CA LEU A 57 18.15 -3.72 6.16
C LEU A 57 17.33 -2.54 6.69
N TYR A 58 17.38 -2.29 8.01
CA TYR A 58 16.72 -1.14 8.65
C TYR A 58 17.53 0.16 8.57
N ALA A 59 18.81 0.10 8.19
CA ALA A 59 19.65 1.29 8.16
C ALA A 59 19.21 2.29 7.09
N GLU A 60 19.30 3.59 7.41
CA GLU A 60 18.99 4.66 6.48
C GLU A 60 19.82 4.55 5.19
N PRO A 61 19.19 4.61 4.00
CA PRO A 61 19.91 4.41 2.75
C PRO A 61 20.85 5.58 2.42
N THR A 62 22.01 5.23 1.88
CA THR A 62 22.99 6.19 1.35
C THR A 62 22.63 6.61 -0.06
N GLU A 63 23.08 7.79 -0.51
CA GLU A 63 22.91 8.25 -1.89
C GLU A 63 23.37 7.19 -2.91
N MET A 64 24.51 6.55 -2.65
CA MET A 64 25.05 5.50 -3.50
C MET A 64 24.08 4.32 -3.63
N LYS A 65 23.54 3.82 -2.53
CA LYS A 65 22.55 2.73 -2.54
C LYS A 65 21.27 3.13 -3.28
N VAL A 66 20.77 4.34 -3.05
CA VAL A 66 19.58 4.86 -3.75
C VAL A 66 19.84 4.92 -5.25
N LYS A 67 20.99 5.45 -5.65
CA LYS A 67 21.39 5.56 -7.06
C LYS A 67 21.53 4.19 -7.71
N GLU A 68 22.25 3.26 -7.09
CA GLU A 68 22.42 1.90 -7.60
C GLU A 68 21.08 1.19 -7.77
N ALA A 69 20.20 1.27 -6.76
CA ALA A 69 18.86 0.71 -6.83
C ALA A 69 18.06 1.30 -8.00
N LEU A 70 18.04 2.63 -8.12
CA LEU A 70 17.33 3.32 -9.20
C LEU A 70 17.89 2.94 -10.59
N PHE A 71 19.21 2.86 -10.73
CA PHE A 71 19.88 2.56 -11.99
C PHE A 71 19.81 1.07 -12.37
N SER A 72 19.49 0.19 -11.42
CA SER A 72 19.21 -1.23 -11.68
C SER A 72 17.86 -1.45 -12.38
N ILE A 73 16.96 -0.45 -12.35
CA ILE A 73 15.64 -0.55 -12.98
C ILE A 73 15.79 -0.41 -14.50
N PRO A 74 15.23 -1.32 -15.31
CA PRO A 74 15.25 -1.20 -16.76
C PRO A 74 14.64 0.12 -17.22
N GLN A 75 15.34 0.87 -18.08
CA GLN A 75 14.93 2.22 -18.51
C GLN A 75 13.57 2.23 -19.25
N GLN A 76 13.26 1.12 -19.90
CA GLN A 76 12.00 0.85 -20.61
C GLN A 76 10.89 0.34 -19.69
N SER A 77 11.02 0.49 -18.37
CA SER A 77 9.95 0.17 -17.41
C SER A 77 8.70 0.98 -17.74
N SER A 78 7.53 0.38 -17.57
CA SER A 78 6.25 1.07 -17.69
C SER A 78 6.21 2.31 -16.79
N PRO A 79 5.67 3.44 -17.27
CA PRO A 79 5.53 4.64 -16.45
C PRO A 79 4.55 4.43 -15.30
N GLY A 80 4.74 5.18 -14.22
CA GLY A 80 3.78 5.26 -13.12
C GLY A 80 2.48 5.97 -13.55
N SER A 81 1.56 6.14 -12.60
CA SER A 81 0.35 6.96 -12.80
C SER A 81 0.67 8.44 -13.06
N ASP A 82 1.90 8.86 -12.75
CA ASP A 82 2.47 10.18 -13.04
C ASP A 82 2.94 10.34 -14.50
N GLY A 83 3.02 9.25 -15.26
CA GLY A 83 3.52 9.25 -16.63
C GLY A 83 5.05 9.19 -16.77
N PHE A 84 5.81 9.07 -15.67
CA PHE A 84 7.27 8.98 -15.69
C PHE A 84 7.75 7.54 -15.43
N GLY A 85 8.68 7.07 -16.26
CA GLY A 85 9.40 5.81 -16.05
C GLY A 85 10.78 6.03 -15.42
N SER A 86 11.47 4.95 -15.03
CA SER A 86 12.82 4.99 -14.45
C SER A 86 13.83 5.79 -15.29
N GLY A 87 13.69 5.76 -16.63
CA GLY A 87 14.53 6.51 -17.56
C GLY A 87 14.51 8.04 -17.35
N PHE A 88 13.40 8.61 -16.86
CA PHE A 88 13.34 10.02 -16.49
C PHE A 88 14.26 10.29 -15.29
N TYR A 89 14.07 9.53 -14.21
CA TYR A 89 14.82 9.70 -12.97
C TYR A 89 16.33 9.47 -13.15
N ILE A 90 16.71 8.51 -13.99
CA ILE A 90 18.11 8.24 -14.36
C ILE A 90 18.70 9.43 -15.13
N LYS A 91 18.00 9.94 -16.15
CA LYS A 91 18.50 11.06 -16.99
C LYS A 91 18.57 12.39 -16.23
N CYS A 92 17.62 12.62 -15.32
CA CYS A 92 17.53 13.85 -14.53
C CYS A 92 18.21 13.75 -13.16
N TRP A 93 18.95 12.66 -12.88
CA TRP A 93 19.52 12.38 -11.56
C TRP A 93 20.23 13.57 -10.93
N GLU A 94 21.13 14.24 -11.65
CA GLU A 94 21.89 15.37 -11.09
C GLU A 94 21.02 16.59 -10.71
N ILE A 95 19.80 16.67 -11.25
CA ILE A 95 18.83 17.73 -10.96
C ILE A 95 17.95 17.34 -9.77
N ILE A 96 17.42 16.11 -9.74
CA ILE A 96 16.38 15.69 -8.80
C ILE A 96 16.86 14.79 -7.66
N LYS A 97 18.14 14.41 -7.64
CA LYS A 97 18.67 13.44 -6.64
C LYS A 97 18.40 13.84 -5.20
N GLY A 98 18.44 15.14 -4.88
CA GLY A 98 18.18 15.62 -3.53
C GLY A 98 16.80 15.23 -3.05
N ASP A 99 15.78 15.54 -3.85
CA ASP A 99 14.38 15.24 -3.54
C ASP A 99 14.12 13.72 -3.49
N VAL A 100 14.71 12.97 -4.43
CA VAL A 100 14.57 11.50 -4.48
C VAL A 100 15.19 10.84 -3.25
N ILE A 101 16.40 11.26 -2.85
CA ILE A 101 17.09 10.71 -1.68
C ILE A 101 16.31 11.03 -0.41
N GLU A 102 15.82 12.26 -0.27
CA GLU A 102 15.06 12.66 0.92
C GLU A 102 13.74 11.89 1.03
N ALA A 103 12.99 11.78 -0.07
CA ALA A 103 11.75 11.00 -0.10
C ALA A 103 11.98 9.53 0.29
N VAL A 104 13.07 8.92 -0.20
CA VAL A 104 13.43 7.54 0.18
C VAL A 104 13.79 7.45 1.65
N ARG A 105 14.54 8.41 2.20
CA ARG A 105 14.89 8.42 3.64
C ARG A 105 13.67 8.65 4.53
N GLU A 106 12.77 9.55 4.15
CA GLU A 106 11.51 9.76 4.84
C GLU A 106 10.68 8.48 4.92
N PHE A 107 10.63 7.70 3.83
CA PHE A 107 9.96 6.40 3.83
C PHE A 107 10.56 5.43 4.87
N PHE A 108 11.89 5.32 4.94
CA PHE A 108 12.58 4.47 5.92
C PHE A 108 12.41 4.93 7.36
N ARG A 109 12.11 6.22 7.60
CA ARG A 109 11.82 6.77 8.94
C ARG A 109 10.36 6.68 9.34
N ALA A 110 9.44 6.57 8.38
CA ALA A 110 7.99 6.61 8.62
C ALA A 110 7.32 5.23 8.61
N VAL A 111 7.91 4.24 7.91
CA VAL A 111 7.30 2.92 7.68
C VAL A 111 8.00 1.79 8.45
N LEU A 112 9.20 2.03 8.97
CA LEU A 112 9.94 1.16 9.88
C LEU A 112 10.09 1.86 11.23
#